data_AF-A0A535LGU9-F1
#
_entry.id   AF-A0A535LGU9-F1
#
_cell.length_a   1.000
_cell.length_b   1.000
_cell.length_c   1.000
_cell.angle_alpha   90.00
_cell.angle_beta   90.00
_cell.angle_gamma   90.00
#
_symmetry.space_group_name_H-M   'P 1'
#
loop_
_entity.id
_entity.type
_entity.pdbx_description
1 polymer ?
#
loop_
_entity_poly.entity_id
_entity_poly.type
_entity_poly.pdbx_seq_one_letter_code
_entity_poly.pdbx_strand_id
1 'polypeptide(L)' 'MRYYPVFLDLANQPCIVLGEGKFAVEKAAALREAGAHVKVIPSRDYRHGALTGARLVVDASEDAE' A
#
# COMPACT_ATOMS: atom_id res chain seq x y z
N MET A 1 10.41 -20.09 -13.19
CA MET A 1 9.50 -18.95 -12.94
C MET A 1 9.56 -18.61 -11.46
N ARG A 2 9.84 -17.36 -11.06
CA ARG A 2 10.04 -16.95 -9.65
C ARG A 2 8.77 -16.47 -8.95
N TYR A 3 7.73 -16.11 -9.71
CA TYR A 3 6.48 -15.55 -9.18
C TYR A 3 5.25 -16.30 -9.68
N TYR A 4 4.22 -16.36 -8.84
CA TYR A 4 2.92 -16.93 -9.16
C TYR A 4 1.91 -15.79 -9.37
N PRO A 5 1.26 -15.68 -10.53
CA PRO A 5 0.29 -14.62 -10.79
C PRO A 5 -0.99 -14.85 -9.97
N VAL A 6 -1.54 -13.79 -9.38
CA VAL A 6 -2.80 -13.82 -8.64
C VAL A 6 -3.66 -12.60 -8.97
N PHE A 7 -4.97 -12.78 -8.94
CA PHE A 7 -5.93 -11.68 -8.88
C PHE A 7 -6.38 -11.51 -7.42
N LEU A 8 -6.28 -10.29 -6.90
CA LEU A 8 -6.70 -9.94 -5.55
C LEU A 8 -7.97 -9.11 -5.62
N ASP A 9 -9.03 -9.56 -4.95
CA ASP A 9 -10.20 -8.72 -4.70
C ASP A 9 -9.90 -7.76 -3.55
N LEU A 10 -9.91 -6.47 -3.87
CA LEU A 10 -9.62 -5.38 -2.94
C LEU A 10 -10.86 -4.50 -2.67
N ALA A 11 -12.03 -4.84 -3.22
CA ALA A 11 -13.23 -4.07 -3.01
C ALA A 11 -13.57 -3.98 -1.51
N ASN A 12 -13.66 -2.75 -1.00
CA ASN A 12 -13.89 -2.43 0.41
C ASN A 12 -12.85 -3.03 1.39
N GLN A 13 -11.67 -3.42 0.91
CA GLN A 13 -10.61 -3.97 1.75
C GLN A 13 -9.67 -2.87 2.27
N PRO A 14 -9.20 -2.94 3.52
CA PRO A 14 -8.22 -2.00 4.05
C PRO A 14 -6.86 -2.22 3.39
N CYS A 15 -6.33 -1.19 2.72
CA CYS A 15 -5.00 -1.21 2.10
C CYS A 15 -4.15 -0.06 2.63
N ILE A 16 -2.85 -0.29 2.75
CA ILE A 16 -1.91 0.73 3.23
C ILE A 16 -0.86 1.01 2.17
N VAL A 17 -0.55 2.28 1.99
CA VAL A 17 0.63 2.73 1.24
C VAL A 17 1.55 3.45 2.21
N LEU A 18 2.80 2.99 2.32
CA LEU A 18 3.86 3.69 3.06
C LEU A 18 4.59 4.63 2.11
N GLY A 19 4.88 5.85 2.58
CA GLY A 19 5.54 6.90 1.82
C GLY A 19 4.60 8.01 1.35
N GLU A 20 5.20 9.13 0.95
CA GLU A 20 4.50 10.36 0.53
C GLU A 20 4.95 10.88 -0.85
N GLY A 21 5.89 10.19 -1.50
CA GLY A 21 6.42 10.56 -2.81
C GLY A 21 5.47 10.28 -3.96
N LYS A 22 5.92 10.58 -5.18
CA LYS A 22 5.15 10.37 -6.42
C LYS A 22 4.65 8.92 -6.54
N PHE A 23 5.50 7.94 -6.22
CA PHE A 23 5.13 6.53 -6.27
C PHE A 23 4.01 6.19 -5.29
N ALA A 24 4.03 6.73 -4.07
CA ALA A 24 2.98 6.51 -3.09
C ALA A 24 1.62 7.04 -3.59
N VAL A 25 1.61 8.21 -4.24
CA VAL A 25 0.40 8.80 -4.86
C VAL A 25 -0.16 7.88 -5.95
N GLU A 26 0.69 7.41 -6.87
CA GLU A 26 0.27 6.53 -7.96
C GLU A 26 -0.26 5.18 -7.44
N LYS A 27 0.41 4.57 -6.46
CA LYS A 27 -0.05 3.31 -5.85
C LYS A 27 -1.34 3.48 -5.08
N ALA A 28 -1.50 4.58 -4.36
CA ALA A 28 -2.73 4.87 -3.65
C ALA A 28 -3.91 5.11 -4.61
N ALA A 29 -3.67 5.74 -5.77
CA ALA A 29 -4.69 5.90 -6.81
C ALA A 29 -5.11 4.54 -7.39
N ALA A 30 -4.16 3.72 -7.82
CA ALA A 30 -4.46 2.40 -8.40
C ALA A 30 -5.21 1.47 -7.43
N LEU A 31 -4.87 1.50 -6.13
CA LEU A 31 -5.60 0.73 -5.12
C LEU A 31 -7.03 1.25 -4.90
N ARG A 32 -7.26 2.56 -4.95
CA ARG A 32 -8.60 3.16 -4.87
C ARG A 32 -9.44 2.83 -6.10
N GLU A 33 -8.85 2.85 -7.29
CA GLU A 33 -9.50 2.41 -8.53
C GLU A 33 -9.94 0.94 -8.46
N ALA A 34 -9.16 0.10 -7.77
CA ALA A 34 -9.52 -1.28 -7.45
C ALA A 34 -10.57 -1.43 -6.31
N GLY A 35 -11.10 -0.33 -5.78
CA GLY A 35 -12.14 -0.32 -4.76
C GLY A 35 -11.64 -0.43 -3.31
N ALA A 36 -10.33 -0.32 -3.06
CA ALA A 36 -9.78 -0.45 -1.72
C ALA A 36 -9.99 0.79 -0.84
N HIS A 37 -10.07 0.57 0.48
CA HIS A 37 -9.98 1.61 1.50
C HIS A 37 -8.51 1.91 1.80
N VAL A 38 -7.96 2.89 1.09
CA VAL A 38 -6.52 3.19 1.15
C VAL A 38 -6.18 4.22 2.22
N LYS A 39 -5.35 3.82 3.18
CA LYS A 39 -4.64 4.71 4.12
C LYS A 39 -3.21 4.93 3.65
N VAL A 40 -2.81 6.19 3.50
CA VAL A 40 -1.41 6.56 3.23
C VAL A 40 -0.74 6.92 4.55
N ILE A 41 0.44 6.38 4.80
CA ILE A 41 1.25 6.64 5.99
C ILE A 41 2.59 7.23 5.54
N PRO A 42 2.88 8.50 5.84
CA PRO A 42 4.22 9.09 5.65
C PRO A 42 5.30 8.20 6.28
N SER A 43 6.43 8.00 5.61
CA SER A 43 7.46 7.05 6.09
C SER A 43 7.97 7.43 7.49
N ARG A 44 8.16 8.74 7.72
CA ARG A 44 8.57 9.31 9.01
C ARG A 44 7.57 9.11 10.14
N ASP A 45 6.31 8.85 9.81
CA ASP A 45 5.22 8.67 10.77
C ASP A 45 4.91 7.18 11.01
N TYR A 46 5.68 6.27 10.39
CA TYR A 46 5.52 4.85 10.61
C TYR A 46 5.75 4.48 12.08
N ARG A 47 4.84 3.67 12.62
CA ARG A 47 4.92 3.11 13.97
C ARG A 47 4.69 1.61 13.90
N HIS A 48 5.37 0.87 14.77
CA HIS A 48 5.16 -0.57 14.89
C HIS A 48 3.66 -0.87 15.12
N GLY A 49 3.10 -1.82 14.38
CA GLY A 49 1.68 -2.16 14.40
C GLY A 49 0.78 -1.29 13.50
N ALA A 50 1.31 -0.25 12.84
CA ALA A 50 0.51 0.57 11.93
C ALA A 50 -0.03 -0.19 10.70
N LEU A 51 0.53 -1.36 10.40
CA LEU A 51 0.13 -2.22 9.28
C LEU A 51 -0.91 -3.28 9.64
N THR A 52 -1.27 -3.40 10.92
CA THR A 52 -2.17 -4.45 11.40
C THR A 52 -3.54 -4.35 10.73
N GLY A 53 -4.02 -5.48 10.21
CA GLY A 53 -5.34 -5.59 9.58
C GLY A 53 -5.39 -5.18 8.11
N ALA A 54 -4.29 -4.71 7.51
CA ALA A 54 -4.25 -4.44 6.08
C ALA A 54 -4.33 -5.73 5.25
N ARG A 55 -5.14 -5.71 4.20
CA ARG A 55 -5.23 -6.77 3.21
C ARG A 55 -4.00 -6.80 2.30
N LEU A 56 -3.47 -5.62 2.00
CA LEU A 56 -2.27 -5.38 1.21
C LEU A 56 -1.56 -4.13 1.74
N VAL A 57 -0.23 -4.20 1.80
CA VAL A 57 0.64 -3.05 2.08
C VAL A 57 1.55 -2.86 0.87
N VAL A 58 1.67 -1.63 0.41
CA VAL A 58 2.66 -1.22 -0.60
C VAL A 58 3.67 -0.31 0.07
N ASP A 59 4.92 -0.76 0.12
CA ASP A 59 6.02 0.12 0.47
C ASP A 59 6.42 0.94 -0.77
N ALA A 60 6.22 2.26 -0.67
CA ALA A 60 6.65 3.24 -1.65
C ALA A 60 7.47 4.35 -0.98
N SER A 61 8.13 4.02 0.15
CA SER A 61 9.16 4.85 0.75
C SER A 61 10.37 4.90 -0.17
N GLU A 62 11.01 6.06 -0.26
CA GLU A 62 12.28 6.23 -0.99
C GLU A 62 13.46 5.94 -0.04
N ASP A 63 13.36 4.88 0.77
CA ASP A 63 14.49 4.44 1.57
C ASP A 63 15.46 3.70 0.65
N ALA A 64 16.67 4.25 0.49
CA ALA A 64 17.75 3.57 -0.20
C ALA A 64 18.08 2.26 0.55
N GLU A 65 18.09 1.14 -0.18
CA GLU A 65 18.59 -0.17 0.31
C GLU A 65 19.95 -0.07 1.00
#